data_AF-A0AA36IDZ5-F1
#
_entry.id   AF-A0AA36IDZ5-F1
#
_cell.length_a   1.000
_cell.length_b   1.000
_cell.length_c   1.000
_cell.angle_alpha   90.00
_cell.angle_beta   90.00
_cell.angle_gamma   90.00
#
_symmetry.space_group_name_H-M   'P 1'
#
loop_
_entity.id
_entity.type
_entity.pdbx_description
1 polymer ?
#
loop_
_entity_poly.entity_id
_entity_poly.type
_entity_poly.pdbx_seq_one_letter_code
_entity_poly.pdbx_strand_id
1 'polypeptide(L)'
;MQARSREHAMEGNEEELGLLAEFGSDPDVGAGPPPPEEDAEMRHRGSRAKDPSTSRVQNWQEEEGSSATLQNFGHRAGWLVLLLLCQSSSSFILQRFEFLIKSHPTVIYFLTMLVGAGGNAGGQSTVLVVRRLALAGKRNSLSFHRIVGSEILVGAKLAIVLFAAAFLRCAIFKVFGAECIAICLSMFVIVFTSTALGAALPLFLSHLGLDPAHAGATIQVVMDVSGVALTCVISSAVLGFKEPVILEAVPITGSSHKVLTHPSGAP
;
A
#
# COMPACT_ATOMS: atom_id res chain seq x y z
N MET A 1 4.55 13.54 47.83
CA MET A 1 5.31 12.46 47.15
C MET A 1 5.20 12.45 45.62
N GLN A 2 4.29 13.22 44.99
CA GLN A 2 4.23 13.31 43.51
C GLN A 2 4.97 14.52 42.88
N ALA A 3 5.44 15.47 43.67
CA ALA A 3 6.26 16.59 43.15
C ALA A 3 7.74 16.20 42.97
N ARG A 4 8.31 15.46 43.93
CA ARG A 4 9.72 15.05 43.92
C ARG A 4 10.08 13.96 42.88
N SER A 5 9.07 13.29 42.32
CA SER A 5 9.26 12.31 41.24
C SER A 5 9.23 12.93 39.83
N ARG A 6 8.82 14.20 39.70
CA ARG A 6 8.89 14.96 38.44
C ARG A 6 10.20 15.73 38.30
N GLU A 7 10.85 16.09 39.41
CA GLU A 7 12.18 16.73 39.40
C GLU A 7 13.26 15.75 38.89
N HIS A 8 13.26 14.49 39.36
CA HIS A 8 14.20 13.47 38.87
C HIS A 8 13.98 13.02 37.41
N ALA A 9 12.80 13.26 36.84
CA ALA A 9 12.53 12.99 35.42
C ALA A 9 12.96 14.16 34.51
N MET A 10 13.20 15.34 35.08
CA MET A 10 13.70 16.52 34.35
C MET A 10 15.24 16.60 34.43
N GLU A 11 15.86 16.19 35.54
CA GLU A 11 17.33 16.11 35.68
C GLU A 11 17.98 15.13 34.69
N GLY A 12 17.35 13.98 34.44
CA GLY A 12 17.90 12.97 33.51
C GLY A 12 17.91 13.42 32.04
N ASN A 13 17.08 14.40 31.67
CA ASN A 13 17.01 14.91 30.30
C ASN A 13 17.98 16.09 30.08
N GLU A 14 18.39 16.80 31.13
CA GLU A 14 19.39 17.88 31.05
C GLU A 14 20.83 17.32 30.97
N GLU A 15 21.13 16.16 31.58
CA GLU A 15 22.42 15.48 31.42
C GLU A 15 22.62 14.90 30.00
N GLU A 16 21.57 14.37 29.35
CA GLU A 16 21.64 13.93 27.94
C GLU A 16 21.77 15.12 26.96
N LEU A 17 21.12 16.25 27.25
CA LEU A 17 21.26 17.48 26.46
C LEU A 17 22.62 18.17 26.64
N GLY A 18 23.27 18.00 27.80
CA GLY A 18 24.67 18.41 28.04
C GLY A 18 25.68 17.55 27.28
N LEU A 19 25.46 16.24 27.23
CA LEU A 19 26.34 15.28 26.52
C LEU A 19 26.28 15.41 24.99
N LEU A 20 25.17 15.92 24.44
CA LEU A 20 25.04 16.25 23.01
C LEU A 20 25.55 17.66 22.65
N ALA A 21 25.80 18.53 23.65
CA ALA A 21 26.37 19.86 23.44
C ALA A 21 27.92 19.87 23.45
N GLU A 22 28.57 18.89 24.08
CA GLU A 22 30.04 18.75 24.08
C GLU A 22 30.64 18.09 22.82
N PHE A 23 29.83 17.50 21.94
CA PHE A 23 30.31 16.93 20.67
C PHE A 23 30.38 17.93 19.51
N GLY A 24 30.21 19.23 19.79
CA GLY A 24 30.13 20.29 18.77
C GLY A 24 31.14 21.42 18.92
N SER A 25 32.22 21.26 19.68
CA SER A 25 33.20 22.34 19.92
C SER A 25 34.65 21.82 19.91
N ASP A 26 35.21 21.61 18.72
CA ASP A 26 36.66 21.57 18.53
C ASP A 26 37.04 22.79 17.66
N PRO A 27 37.73 23.81 18.21
CA PRO A 27 37.91 25.11 17.55
C PRO A 27 39.15 25.21 16.64
N ASP A 28 39.75 24.10 16.18
CA ASP A 28 41.04 24.16 15.46
C ASP A 28 41.18 23.23 14.25
N VAL A 29 40.19 23.22 13.33
CA VAL A 29 40.39 22.64 11.99
C VAL A 29 39.76 23.52 10.89
N GLY A 30 40.58 24.40 10.31
CA GLY A 30 40.52 24.66 8.86
C GLY A 30 39.66 25.81 8.35
N ALA A 31 39.78 27.01 8.95
CA ALA A 31 39.56 28.22 8.17
C ALA A 31 40.64 28.28 7.08
N GLY A 32 40.25 28.06 5.81
CA GLY A 32 41.12 28.35 4.67
C GLY A 32 41.58 29.81 4.71
N PRO A 33 42.72 30.15 4.06
CA PRO A 33 43.25 31.51 4.09
C PRO A 33 42.15 32.51 3.65
N PRO A 34 42.07 33.69 4.28
CA PRO A 34 41.04 34.66 3.93
C PRO A 34 41.13 34.98 2.43
N PRO A 35 39.98 35.10 1.74
CA PRO A 35 39.99 35.48 0.33
C PRO A 35 40.77 36.79 0.18
N PRO A 36 41.60 36.93 -0.88
CA PRO A 36 42.33 38.17 -1.13
C PRO A 36 41.37 39.35 -1.19
N GLU A 37 41.83 40.53 -0.76
CA GLU A 37 41.13 41.82 -0.66
C GLU A 37 40.53 42.37 -2.00
N GLU A 38 40.18 41.53 -2.96
CA GLU A 38 39.44 41.90 -4.18
C GLU A 38 37.93 42.11 -3.95
N ASP A 39 37.39 41.62 -2.82
CA ASP A 39 35.95 41.67 -2.53
C ASP A 39 35.46 43.04 -2.02
N ALA A 40 36.36 43.97 -1.70
CA ALA A 40 36.01 45.32 -1.28
C ALA A 40 35.79 46.28 -2.47
N GLU A 41 36.44 46.05 -3.62
CA GLU A 41 36.26 46.84 -4.84
C GLU A 41 35.08 46.36 -5.72
N MET A 42 34.54 45.17 -5.47
CA MET A 42 33.37 44.64 -6.19
C MET A 42 32.01 45.05 -5.63
N ARG A 43 31.94 45.84 -4.55
CA ARG A 43 30.66 46.41 -4.09
C ARG A 43 30.21 47.66 -4.86
N HIS A 44 31.06 48.22 -5.74
CA HIS A 44 30.76 49.43 -6.51
C HIS A 44 30.75 49.26 -8.03
N ARG A 45 30.93 48.05 -8.57
CA ARG A 45 30.86 47.78 -10.02
C ARG A 45 29.94 46.62 -10.34
N GLY A 46 28.64 46.90 -10.42
CA GLY A 46 27.73 45.95 -11.04
C GLY A 46 26.26 46.09 -10.67
N SER A 47 25.64 47.23 -10.99
CA SER A 47 24.30 47.17 -11.61
C SER A 47 24.42 46.43 -12.94
N ARG A 48 24.71 45.12 -12.88
CA ARG A 48 24.77 44.24 -14.05
C ARG A 48 23.32 43.95 -14.39
N ALA A 49 22.81 44.63 -15.41
CA ALA A 49 21.52 44.35 -16.00
C ALA A 49 21.39 42.83 -16.15
N LYS A 50 20.36 42.25 -15.51
CA LYS A 50 20.02 40.82 -15.59
C LYS A 50 19.92 40.47 -17.08
N ASP A 51 20.85 39.68 -17.58
CA ASP A 51 20.91 39.34 -19.01
C ASP A 51 19.55 38.74 -19.42
N PRO A 52 18.85 39.32 -20.43
CA PRO A 52 17.53 38.86 -20.86
C PRO A 52 17.50 37.40 -21.33
N SER A 53 18.66 36.80 -21.61
CA SER A 53 18.79 35.39 -21.97
C SER A 53 18.70 34.48 -20.74
N THR A 54 19.33 34.86 -19.62
CA THR A 54 19.37 34.05 -18.39
C THR A 54 18.01 33.99 -17.70
N SER A 55 17.27 35.12 -17.69
CA SER A 55 15.89 35.16 -17.21
C SER A 55 14.94 34.38 -18.11
N ARG A 56 15.17 34.34 -19.43
CA ARG A 56 14.41 33.51 -20.35
C ARG A 56 14.62 32.03 -20.05
N VAL A 57 15.86 31.55 -20.03
CA VAL A 57 16.19 30.13 -19.77
C VAL A 57 15.60 29.66 -18.43
N GLN A 58 15.65 30.51 -17.39
CA GLN A 58 15.06 30.19 -16.10
C GLN A 58 13.52 30.11 -16.14
N ASN A 59 12.85 31.03 -16.85
CA ASN A 59 11.40 30.93 -17.09
C ASN A 59 11.02 29.66 -17.86
N TRP A 60 11.80 29.25 -18.88
CA TRP A 60 11.55 28.01 -19.62
C TRP A 60 11.67 26.77 -18.74
N GLN A 61 12.66 26.73 -17.83
CA GLN A 61 12.81 25.63 -16.87
C GLN A 61 11.66 25.59 -15.84
N GLU A 62 11.15 26.74 -15.41
CA GLU A 62 9.98 26.83 -14.53
C GLU A 62 8.69 26.43 -15.25
N GLU A 63 8.51 26.81 -16.52
CA GLU A 63 7.35 26.44 -17.35
C GLU A 63 7.38 24.96 -17.79
N GLU A 64 8.54 24.41 -18.17
CA GLU A 64 8.72 22.98 -18.45
C GLU A 64 8.56 22.16 -17.16
N GLY A 65 9.11 22.60 -16.04
CA GLY A 65 8.93 21.97 -14.74
C GLY A 65 7.47 21.98 -14.28
N SER A 66 6.76 23.09 -14.46
CA SER A 66 5.33 23.23 -14.16
C SER A 66 4.46 22.35 -15.08
N SER A 67 4.76 22.33 -16.38
CA SER A 67 4.03 21.50 -17.36
C SER A 67 4.29 20.01 -17.14
N ALA A 68 5.53 19.62 -16.84
CA ALA A 68 5.90 18.25 -16.51
C ALA A 68 5.30 17.80 -15.17
N THR A 69 5.22 18.67 -14.17
CA THR A 69 4.57 18.36 -12.89
C THR A 69 3.06 18.21 -13.03
N LEU A 70 2.39 19.08 -13.80
CA LEU A 70 0.96 18.93 -14.10
C LEU A 70 0.66 17.67 -14.91
N GLN A 71 1.48 17.33 -15.90
CA GLN A 71 1.28 16.12 -16.72
C GLN A 71 1.51 14.85 -15.89
N ASN A 72 2.56 14.83 -15.05
CA ASN A 72 2.82 13.74 -14.10
C ASN A 72 1.68 13.59 -13.08
N PHE A 73 1.14 14.71 -12.59
CA PHE A 73 -0.03 14.71 -11.73
C PHE A 73 -1.24 14.10 -12.43
N GLY A 74 -1.57 14.55 -13.64
CA GLY A 74 -2.70 14.04 -14.42
C GLY A 74 -2.61 12.54 -14.70
N HIS A 75 -1.42 12.05 -15.07
CA HIS A 75 -1.19 10.62 -15.29
C HIS A 75 -1.37 9.79 -14.01
N ARG A 76 -0.78 10.24 -12.89
CA ARG A 76 -0.92 9.57 -11.59
C ARG A 76 -2.35 9.61 -11.07
N ALA A 77 -3.03 10.75 -11.21
CA ALA A 77 -4.42 10.92 -10.81
C ALA A 77 -5.34 10.01 -11.61
N GLY A 78 -5.18 9.96 -12.94
CA GLY A 78 -5.95 9.04 -13.79
C GLY A 78 -5.73 7.57 -13.42
N TRP A 79 -4.48 7.19 -13.18
CA TRP A 79 -4.14 5.84 -12.72
C TRP A 79 -4.76 5.51 -11.35
N LEU A 80 -4.66 6.41 -10.37
CA LEU A 80 -5.23 6.23 -9.04
C LEU A 80 -6.76 6.15 -9.07
N VAL A 81 -7.43 6.95 -9.90
CA VAL A 81 -8.88 6.88 -10.08
C VAL A 81 -9.29 5.54 -10.69
N LEU A 82 -8.55 5.03 -11.68
CA LEU A 82 -8.80 3.70 -12.25
C LEU A 82 -8.63 2.60 -11.19
N LEU A 83 -7.56 2.66 -10.39
CA LEU A 83 -7.32 1.73 -9.29
C LEU A 83 -8.45 1.79 -8.25
N LEU A 84 -8.93 2.98 -7.90
CA LEU A 84 -10.03 3.19 -6.97
C LEU A 84 -11.33 2.55 -7.47
N LEU A 85 -11.68 2.74 -8.75
CA LEU A 85 -12.87 2.13 -9.35
C LEU A 85 -12.78 0.60 -9.32
N CYS A 86 -11.59 0.07 -9.59
CA CYS A 86 -11.34 -1.37 -9.55
C CYS A 86 -11.44 -1.91 -8.11
N GLN A 87 -10.86 -1.21 -7.13
CA GLN A 87 -10.96 -1.53 -5.70
C GLN A 87 -12.42 -1.49 -5.19
N SER A 88 -13.23 -0.55 -5.69
CA SER A 88 -14.64 -0.44 -5.34
C SER A 88 -15.46 -1.68 -5.73
N SER A 89 -14.99 -2.50 -6.67
CA SER A 89 -15.68 -3.73 -7.07
C SER A 89 -15.83 -4.75 -5.94
N SER A 90 -14.94 -4.71 -4.94
CA SER A 90 -15.01 -5.53 -3.72
C SER A 90 -16.32 -5.35 -2.94
N SER A 91 -16.95 -4.17 -3.04
CA SER A 91 -18.23 -3.89 -2.38
C SER A 91 -19.37 -4.74 -2.94
N PHE A 92 -19.37 -5.03 -4.24
CA PHE A 92 -20.37 -5.93 -4.84
C PHE A 92 -20.25 -7.36 -4.32
N ILE A 93 -19.01 -7.79 -4.02
CA ILE A 93 -18.76 -9.10 -3.43
C ILE A 93 -19.38 -9.14 -2.04
N LEU A 94 -19.12 -8.15 -1.19
CA LEU A 94 -19.73 -8.09 0.16
C LEU A 94 -21.26 -8.05 0.11
N GLN A 95 -21.86 -7.34 -0.85
CA GLN A 95 -23.32 -7.34 -1.03
C GLN A 95 -23.88 -8.74 -1.32
N ARG A 96 -23.13 -9.59 -2.03
CA ARG A 96 -23.54 -10.96 -2.32
C ARG A 96 -23.51 -11.87 -1.08
N PHE A 97 -22.66 -11.56 -0.11
CA PHE A 97 -22.51 -12.29 1.15
C PHE A 97 -23.21 -11.57 2.33
N GLU A 98 -24.33 -10.88 2.07
CA GLU A 98 -25.06 -10.12 3.10
C GLU A 98 -25.47 -11.01 4.29
N PHE A 99 -25.83 -12.27 4.04
CA PHE A 99 -26.19 -13.20 5.10
C PHE A 99 -25.01 -13.53 6.02
N LEU A 100 -23.80 -13.68 5.46
CA LEU A 100 -22.56 -13.86 6.22
C LEU A 100 -22.32 -12.65 7.13
N ILE A 101 -22.49 -11.43 6.60
CA ILE A 101 -22.30 -10.19 7.36
C ILE A 101 -23.28 -10.08 8.52
N LYS A 102 -24.55 -10.45 8.30
CA LYS A 102 -25.60 -10.40 9.33
C LYS A 102 -25.42 -11.47 10.41
N SER A 103 -25.01 -12.68 10.01
CA SER A 103 -24.91 -13.83 10.93
C SER A 103 -23.57 -13.87 11.66
N HIS A 104 -22.50 -13.42 11.01
CA HIS A 104 -21.11 -13.50 11.49
C HIS A 104 -20.35 -12.18 11.27
N PRO A 105 -20.78 -11.07 11.89
CA PRO A 105 -20.13 -9.76 11.70
C PRO A 105 -18.68 -9.76 12.18
N THR A 106 -18.30 -10.68 13.07
CA THR A 106 -16.93 -10.84 13.56
C THR A 106 -15.94 -11.03 12.42
N VAL A 107 -16.26 -11.82 11.39
CA VAL A 107 -15.36 -12.04 10.25
C VAL A 107 -15.05 -10.73 9.53
N ILE A 108 -16.04 -9.85 9.39
CA ILE A 108 -15.91 -8.57 8.70
C ILE A 108 -15.04 -7.59 9.50
N TYR A 109 -15.07 -7.64 10.83
CA TYR A 109 -14.16 -6.85 11.67
C TYR A 109 -12.68 -7.18 11.45
N PHE A 110 -12.38 -8.40 10.97
CA PHE A 110 -11.02 -8.83 10.63
C PHE A 110 -10.69 -8.66 9.13
N LEU A 111 -11.66 -8.25 8.30
CA LEU A 111 -11.50 -8.18 6.84
C LEU A 111 -10.39 -7.21 6.43
N THR A 112 -10.32 -6.03 7.04
CA THR A 112 -9.27 -5.04 6.77
C THR A 112 -7.88 -5.55 7.12
N MET A 113 -7.77 -6.34 8.20
CA MET A 113 -6.54 -6.99 8.59
C MET A 113 -6.13 -8.08 7.58
N LEU A 114 -7.07 -8.90 7.14
CA LEU A 114 -6.84 -9.98 6.18
C LEU A 114 -6.36 -9.43 4.82
N VAL A 115 -7.11 -8.46 4.29
CA VAL A 115 -6.81 -7.81 3.02
C VAL A 115 -5.48 -7.04 3.10
N GLY A 116 -5.26 -6.28 4.18
CA GLY A 116 -4.02 -5.55 4.39
C GLY A 116 -2.79 -6.46 4.51
N ALA A 117 -2.90 -7.57 5.24
CA ALA A 117 -1.82 -8.56 5.34
C ALA A 117 -1.53 -9.21 3.98
N GLY A 118 -2.58 -9.53 3.22
CA GLY A 118 -2.48 -9.99 1.84
C GLY A 118 -1.71 -9.00 0.96
N GLY A 119 -2.18 -7.77 0.86
CA GLY A 119 -1.54 -6.72 0.05
C GLY A 119 -0.07 -6.48 0.41
N ASN A 120 0.26 -6.44 1.70
CA ASN A 120 1.63 -6.29 2.17
C ASN A 120 2.52 -7.48 1.77
N ALA A 121 2.05 -8.72 1.94
CA ALA A 121 2.80 -9.91 1.58
C ALA A 121 3.05 -10.01 0.06
N GLY A 122 2.02 -9.71 -0.74
CA GLY A 122 2.10 -9.70 -2.20
C GLY A 122 3.01 -8.58 -2.71
N GLY A 123 2.89 -7.38 -2.16
CA GLY A 123 3.75 -6.23 -2.45
C GLY A 123 5.22 -6.52 -2.15
N GLN A 124 5.52 -7.17 -1.02
CA GLN A 124 6.88 -7.61 -0.71
C GLN A 124 7.43 -8.58 -1.76
N SER A 125 6.65 -9.60 -2.13
CA SER A 125 7.09 -10.57 -3.16
C SER A 125 7.26 -9.90 -4.54
N THR A 126 6.35 -8.99 -4.91
CA THR A 126 6.44 -8.18 -6.12
C THR A 126 7.74 -7.38 -6.17
N VAL A 127 8.08 -6.63 -5.12
CA VAL A 127 9.31 -5.84 -5.07
C VAL A 127 10.55 -6.73 -5.24
N LEU A 128 10.58 -7.89 -4.58
CA LEU A 128 11.69 -8.85 -4.71
C LEU A 128 11.84 -9.37 -6.14
N VAL A 129 10.74 -9.74 -6.80
CA VAL A 129 10.79 -10.23 -8.18
C VAL A 129 11.15 -9.13 -9.17
N VAL A 130 10.59 -7.92 -9.02
CA VAL A 130 10.97 -6.75 -9.85
C VAL A 130 12.47 -6.47 -9.75
N ARG A 131 13.02 -6.49 -8.52
CA ARG A 131 14.46 -6.32 -8.30
C ARG A 131 15.28 -7.43 -8.95
N ARG A 132 14.84 -8.69 -8.84
CA ARG A 132 15.50 -9.83 -9.51
C ARG A 132 15.47 -9.69 -11.03
N LEU A 133 14.36 -9.22 -11.62
CA LEU A 133 14.26 -8.95 -13.05
C LEU A 133 15.23 -7.85 -13.50
N ALA A 134 15.30 -6.75 -12.73
CA ALA A 134 16.21 -5.64 -13.02
C ALA A 134 17.69 -6.07 -12.98
N LEU A 135 18.06 -6.94 -12.04
CA LEU A 135 19.43 -7.45 -11.89
C LEU A 135 19.79 -8.57 -12.89
N ALA A 136 18.83 -9.43 -13.27
CA ALA A 136 19.08 -10.56 -14.17
C ALA A 136 19.24 -10.15 -15.64
N GLY A 137 18.71 -8.97 -16.01
CA GLY A 137 18.75 -8.47 -17.39
C GLY A 137 17.99 -9.37 -18.39
N LYS A 138 18.01 -8.98 -19.66
CA LYS A 138 17.24 -9.62 -20.75
C LYS A 138 17.68 -11.06 -21.11
N ARG A 139 18.70 -11.62 -20.46
CA ARG A 139 19.44 -12.81 -20.95
C ARG A 139 19.02 -14.14 -20.33
N ASN A 140 18.14 -14.18 -19.32
CA ASN A 140 17.87 -15.42 -18.58
C ASN A 140 16.35 -15.74 -18.45
N SER A 141 15.73 -16.08 -19.57
CA SER A 141 14.32 -16.52 -19.67
C SER A 141 14.03 -17.87 -18.98
N LEU A 142 15.05 -18.63 -18.57
CA LEU A 142 14.90 -20.02 -18.11
C LEU A 142 14.66 -20.18 -16.59
N SER A 143 14.52 -19.09 -15.82
CA SER A 143 14.31 -19.17 -14.36
C SER A 143 12.95 -18.70 -13.86
N PHE A 144 11.98 -18.35 -14.72
CA PHE A 144 10.66 -17.87 -14.27
C PHE A 144 9.96 -18.82 -13.29
N HIS A 145 9.85 -20.10 -13.66
CA HIS A 145 9.26 -21.12 -12.79
C HIS A 145 10.07 -21.36 -11.51
N ARG A 146 11.40 -21.20 -11.56
CA ARG A 146 12.26 -21.36 -10.38
C ARG A 146 12.08 -20.20 -9.41
N ILE A 147 11.94 -18.97 -9.91
CA ILE A 147 11.71 -17.77 -9.11
C ILE A 147 10.35 -17.86 -8.42
N VAL A 148 9.29 -18.16 -9.17
CA VAL A 148 7.93 -18.31 -8.61
C VAL A 148 7.90 -19.49 -7.63
N GLY A 149 8.48 -20.63 -7.97
CA GLY A 149 8.55 -21.80 -7.09
C GLY A 149 9.27 -21.52 -5.77
N SER A 150 10.34 -20.73 -5.78
CA SER A 150 11.01 -20.32 -4.54
C SER A 150 10.16 -19.39 -3.68
N GLU A 151 9.40 -18.47 -4.30
CA GLU A 151 8.51 -17.55 -3.59
C GLU A 151 7.29 -18.28 -3.02
N ILE A 152 6.79 -19.32 -3.67
CA ILE A 152 5.69 -20.15 -3.12
C ILE A 152 6.10 -20.80 -1.79
N LEU A 153 7.33 -21.32 -1.69
CA LEU A 153 7.83 -21.91 -0.44
C LEU A 153 7.99 -20.88 0.68
N VAL A 154 8.47 -19.68 0.34
CA VAL A 154 8.55 -18.55 1.29
C VAL A 154 7.14 -18.13 1.71
N GLY A 155 6.21 -18.01 0.76
CA GLY A 155 4.82 -17.67 0.97
C GLY A 155 4.10 -18.65 1.89
N ALA A 156 4.33 -19.96 1.72
CA ALA A 156 3.79 -20.98 2.60
C ALA A 156 4.28 -20.82 4.05
N LYS A 157 5.58 -20.56 4.26
CA LYS A 157 6.13 -20.29 5.60
C LYS A 157 5.55 -19.03 6.21
N LEU A 158 5.43 -17.96 5.42
CA LEU A 158 4.87 -16.69 5.87
C LEU A 158 3.39 -16.83 6.23
N ALA A 159 2.63 -17.62 5.46
CA ALA A 159 1.23 -17.93 5.72
C ALA A 159 1.05 -18.67 7.05
N ILE A 160 1.95 -19.58 7.43
CA ILE A 160 1.92 -20.26 8.74
C ILE A 160 2.15 -19.26 9.88
N VAL A 161 3.13 -18.37 9.73
CA VAL A 161 3.43 -17.34 10.74
C VAL A 161 2.25 -16.39 10.91
N LEU A 162 1.67 -15.92 9.80
CA LEU A 162 0.51 -15.01 9.84
C LEU A 162 -0.78 -15.71 10.27
N PHE A 163 -0.93 -17.01 10.02
CA PHE A 163 -2.00 -17.83 10.61
C PHE A 163 -1.89 -17.83 12.13
N ALA A 164 -0.70 -18.07 12.69
CA ALA A 164 -0.48 -18.04 14.13
C ALA A 164 -0.73 -16.64 14.73
N ALA A 165 -0.30 -15.58 14.04
CA ALA A 165 -0.58 -14.21 14.43
C ALA A 165 -2.08 -13.88 14.39
N ALA A 166 -2.81 -14.34 13.38
CA ALA A 166 -4.26 -14.19 13.28
C ALA A 166 -4.98 -14.95 14.40
N PHE A 167 -4.52 -16.16 14.74
CA PHE A 167 -5.06 -16.93 15.86
C PHE A 167 -4.84 -16.21 17.20
N LEU A 168 -3.64 -15.69 17.44
CA LEU A 168 -3.34 -14.87 18.61
C LEU A 168 -4.25 -13.62 18.67
N ARG A 169 -4.46 -12.97 17.52
CA ARG A 169 -5.33 -11.80 17.43
C ARG A 169 -6.79 -12.16 17.76
N CYS A 170 -7.29 -13.28 17.25
CA CYS A 170 -8.62 -13.81 17.58
C CYS A 170 -8.75 -14.09 19.08
N ALA A 171 -7.74 -14.69 19.70
CA ALA A 171 -7.73 -14.96 21.14
C ALA A 171 -7.80 -13.67 21.98
N ILE A 172 -7.07 -12.62 21.60
CA ILE A 172 -7.11 -11.31 22.27
C ILE A 172 -8.52 -10.69 22.18
N PHE A 173 -9.20 -10.82 21.03
CA PHE A 173 -10.57 -10.35 20.84
C PHE A 173 -11.65 -11.31 21.34
N LYS A 174 -11.26 -12.41 22.01
CA LYS A 174 -12.17 -13.45 22.51
C LYS A 174 -13.05 -14.08 21.42
N VAL A 175 -12.54 -14.18 20.21
CA VAL A 175 -13.19 -14.87 19.09
C VAL A 175 -12.81 -16.35 19.14
N PHE A 176 -13.81 -17.22 19.29
CA PHE A 176 -13.63 -18.67 19.41
C PHE A 176 -14.58 -19.45 18.50
N GLY A 177 -14.33 -20.73 18.33
CA GLY A 177 -15.17 -21.62 17.52
C GLY A 177 -14.94 -21.47 16.02
N ALA A 178 -16.01 -21.65 15.24
CA ALA A 178 -15.94 -21.71 13.78
C ALA A 178 -15.50 -20.38 13.13
N GLU A 179 -15.85 -19.23 13.72
CA GLU A 179 -15.41 -17.91 13.23
C GLU A 179 -13.89 -17.73 13.31
N CYS A 180 -13.27 -18.17 14.41
CA CYS A 180 -11.82 -18.12 14.58
C CYS A 180 -11.11 -18.98 13.53
N ILE A 181 -11.61 -20.20 13.29
CA ILE A 181 -11.09 -21.11 12.27
C ILE A 181 -11.22 -20.48 10.88
N ALA A 182 -12.38 -19.89 10.57
CA ALA A 182 -12.62 -19.22 9.31
C ALA A 182 -11.63 -18.06 9.07
N ILE A 183 -11.41 -17.21 10.07
CA ILE A 183 -10.47 -16.07 9.98
C ILE A 183 -9.03 -16.56 9.79
N CYS A 184 -8.58 -17.52 10.60
CA CYS A 184 -7.21 -18.02 10.52
C CYS A 184 -6.95 -18.73 9.19
N LEU A 185 -7.87 -19.59 8.74
CA LEU A 185 -7.76 -20.26 7.44
C LEU A 185 -7.78 -19.26 6.28
N SER A 186 -8.65 -18.24 6.35
CA SER A 186 -8.67 -17.15 5.37
C SER A 186 -7.32 -16.44 5.32
N MET A 187 -6.73 -16.10 6.47
CA MET A 187 -5.40 -15.48 6.53
C MET A 187 -4.34 -16.32 5.82
N PHE A 188 -4.31 -17.62 6.08
CA PHE A 188 -3.37 -18.53 5.45
C PHE A 188 -3.51 -18.52 3.93
N VAL A 189 -4.74 -18.71 3.42
CA VAL A 189 -5.00 -18.79 1.98
C VAL A 189 -4.73 -17.45 1.29
N ILE A 190 -5.10 -16.33 1.93
CA ILE A 190 -4.89 -14.98 1.38
C ILE A 190 -3.40 -14.68 1.26
N VAL A 191 -2.61 -14.93 2.30
CA VAL A 191 -1.15 -14.68 2.27
C VAL A 191 -0.47 -15.59 1.25
N PHE A 192 -0.82 -16.88 1.23
CA PHE A 192 -0.27 -17.83 0.28
C PHE A 192 -0.59 -17.42 -1.17
N THR A 193 -1.84 -17.10 -1.45
CA THR A 193 -2.27 -16.68 -2.79
C THR A 193 -1.65 -15.33 -3.17
N SER A 194 -1.57 -14.39 -2.22
CA SER A 194 -1.00 -13.08 -2.43
C SER A 194 0.49 -13.13 -2.79
N THR A 195 1.27 -13.94 -2.09
CA THR A 195 2.69 -14.11 -2.39
C THR A 195 2.90 -14.76 -3.75
N ALA A 196 2.08 -15.76 -4.11
CA ALA A 196 2.12 -16.37 -5.44
C ALA A 196 1.76 -15.37 -6.55
N LEU A 197 0.69 -14.59 -6.38
CA LEU A 197 0.28 -13.55 -7.33
C LEU A 197 1.31 -12.42 -7.42
N GLY A 198 1.84 -11.99 -6.27
CA GLY A 198 2.87 -10.96 -6.17
C GLY A 198 4.17 -11.36 -6.88
N ALA A 199 4.52 -12.65 -6.85
CA ALA A 199 5.67 -13.18 -7.60
C ALA A 199 5.38 -13.31 -9.11
N ALA A 200 4.16 -13.68 -9.49
CA ALA A 200 3.78 -13.90 -10.88
C ALA A 200 3.53 -12.61 -11.66
N LEU A 201 2.96 -11.59 -11.01
CA LEU A 201 2.50 -10.36 -11.66
C LEU A 201 3.61 -9.60 -12.40
N PRO A 202 4.80 -9.35 -11.81
CA PRO A 202 5.89 -8.66 -12.53
C PRO A 202 6.40 -9.44 -13.74
N LEU A 203 6.40 -10.78 -13.64
CA LEU A 203 6.81 -11.65 -14.73
C LEU A 203 5.83 -11.52 -15.91
N PHE A 204 4.53 -11.53 -15.61
CA PHE A 204 3.48 -11.35 -16.60
C PHE A 204 3.56 -9.97 -17.28
N LEU A 205 3.75 -8.90 -16.51
CA LEU A 205 3.94 -7.55 -17.06
C LEU A 205 5.19 -7.47 -17.96
N SER A 206 6.30 -8.06 -17.52
CA SER A 206 7.54 -8.09 -18.31
C SER A 206 7.37 -8.84 -19.63
N HIS A 207 6.54 -9.89 -19.65
CA HIS A 207 6.25 -10.66 -20.86
C HIS A 207 5.39 -9.88 -21.85
N LEU A 208 4.50 -9.02 -21.35
CA LEU A 208 3.67 -8.11 -22.16
C LEU A 208 4.41 -6.84 -22.59
N GLY A 209 5.66 -6.64 -22.15
CA GLY A 209 6.42 -5.42 -22.44
C GLY A 209 5.98 -4.19 -21.65
N LEU A 210 5.19 -4.37 -20.58
CA LEU A 210 4.76 -3.31 -19.68
C LEU A 210 5.80 -3.06 -18.58
N ASP A 211 5.87 -1.82 -18.07
CA ASP A 211 6.81 -1.46 -17.02
C ASP A 211 6.45 -2.15 -15.69
N PRO A 212 7.32 -3.02 -15.15
CA PRO A 212 7.10 -3.71 -13.88
C PRO A 212 6.97 -2.78 -12.67
N ALA A 213 7.32 -1.48 -12.78
CA ALA A 213 7.15 -0.51 -11.71
C ALA A 213 5.69 -0.36 -11.23
N HIS A 214 4.71 -0.61 -12.10
CA HIS A 214 3.28 -0.51 -11.78
C HIS A 214 2.73 -1.76 -11.06
N ALA A 215 3.51 -2.83 -10.94
CA ALA A 215 3.07 -4.07 -10.33
C ALA A 215 2.70 -3.90 -8.84
N GLY A 216 3.39 -3.03 -8.11
CA GLY A 216 3.16 -2.83 -6.66
C GLY A 216 1.77 -2.27 -6.34
N ALA A 217 1.32 -1.23 -7.03
CA ALA A 217 -0.02 -0.68 -6.83
C ALA A 217 -1.11 -1.65 -7.35
N THR A 218 -0.80 -2.38 -8.43
CA THR A 218 -1.73 -3.34 -9.04
C THR A 218 -1.98 -4.55 -8.13
N ILE A 219 -0.93 -5.11 -7.49
CA ILE A 219 -1.12 -6.24 -6.57
C ILE A 219 -1.98 -5.84 -5.37
N GLN A 220 -1.85 -4.61 -4.85
CA GLN A 220 -2.70 -4.15 -3.76
C GLN A 220 -4.18 -4.18 -4.14
N VAL A 221 -4.55 -3.63 -5.30
CA VAL A 221 -5.95 -3.62 -5.77
C VAL A 221 -6.46 -5.03 -6.04
N VAL A 222 -5.64 -5.89 -6.64
CA VAL A 222 -5.98 -7.30 -6.84
C VAL A 222 -6.24 -7.98 -5.50
N MET A 223 -5.43 -7.70 -4.48
CA MET A 223 -5.61 -8.26 -3.14
C MET A 223 -6.79 -7.65 -2.37
N ASP A 224 -7.16 -6.40 -2.64
CA ASP A 224 -8.36 -5.80 -2.07
C ASP A 224 -9.62 -6.52 -2.57
N VAL A 225 -9.68 -6.87 -3.85
CA VAL A 225 -10.83 -7.58 -4.43
C VAL A 225 -10.78 -9.07 -4.11
N SER A 226 -9.65 -9.73 -4.38
CA SER A 226 -9.50 -11.17 -4.17
C SER A 226 -9.44 -11.57 -2.70
N GLY A 227 -8.85 -10.74 -1.83
CA GLY A 227 -8.81 -10.99 -0.39
C GLY A 227 -10.20 -10.95 0.24
N VAL A 228 -11.05 -10.00 -0.18
CA VAL A 228 -12.47 -9.98 0.22
C VAL A 228 -13.19 -11.22 -0.30
N ALA A 229 -13.02 -11.57 -1.57
CA ALA A 229 -13.62 -12.77 -2.15
C ALA A 229 -13.20 -14.05 -1.41
N LEU A 230 -11.90 -14.25 -1.19
CA LEU A 230 -11.35 -15.41 -0.50
C LEU A 230 -11.85 -15.49 0.94
N THR A 231 -11.88 -14.37 1.67
CA THR A 231 -12.42 -14.33 3.03
C THR A 231 -13.87 -14.78 3.03
N CYS A 232 -14.73 -14.18 2.19
CA CYS A 232 -16.13 -14.55 2.13
C CYS A 232 -16.33 -16.03 1.75
N VAL A 233 -15.63 -16.52 0.72
CA VAL A 233 -15.75 -17.90 0.26
C VAL A 233 -15.30 -18.90 1.33
N ILE A 234 -14.16 -18.67 1.97
CA ILE A 234 -13.63 -19.56 3.00
C ILE A 234 -14.50 -19.52 4.24
N SER A 235 -14.93 -18.34 4.68
CA SER A 235 -15.83 -18.20 5.82
C SER A 235 -17.17 -18.89 5.57
N SER A 236 -17.78 -18.71 4.40
CA SER A 236 -19.01 -19.40 4.02
C SER A 236 -18.82 -20.93 3.99
N ALA A 237 -17.69 -21.41 3.47
CA ALA A 237 -17.37 -22.84 3.45
C ALA A 237 -17.19 -23.44 4.86
N VAL A 238 -16.50 -22.72 5.77
CA VAL A 238 -16.25 -23.18 7.15
C VAL A 238 -17.50 -23.10 8.01
N LEU A 239 -18.33 -22.08 7.82
CA LEU A 239 -19.55 -21.84 8.60
C LEU A 239 -20.76 -22.61 8.06
N GLY A 240 -20.61 -23.31 6.92
CA GLY A 240 -21.63 -24.21 6.37
C GLY A 240 -22.72 -23.52 5.55
N PHE A 241 -22.52 -22.26 5.14
CA PHE A 241 -23.46 -21.53 4.30
C PHE A 241 -23.03 -21.62 2.84
N LYS A 242 -23.84 -22.29 2.01
CA LYS A 242 -23.58 -22.39 0.57
C LYS A 242 -24.36 -21.32 -0.17
N GLU A 243 -23.80 -20.11 -0.24
CA GLU A 243 -24.26 -19.12 -1.21
C GLU A 243 -23.59 -19.41 -2.56
N PRO A 244 -24.35 -19.45 -3.67
CA PRO A 244 -23.77 -19.77 -4.96
C PRO A 244 -22.84 -18.64 -5.41
N VAL A 245 -21.54 -18.92 -5.31
CA VAL A 245 -20.46 -18.26 -6.05
C VAL A 245 -20.64 -18.65 -7.51
N ILE A 246 -21.57 -17.99 -8.20
CA ILE A 246 -21.58 -18.02 -9.66
C ILE A 246 -21.09 -16.66 -10.10
N LEU A 247 -20.00 -16.70 -10.86
CA LEU A 247 -19.55 -15.70 -11.81
C LEU A 247 -20.66 -15.38 -12.82
N GLU A 248 -21.80 -14.88 -12.36
CA GLU A 248 -22.73 -14.19 -13.25
C GLU A 248 -22.29 -12.75 -13.31
N ALA A 249 -21.97 -12.34 -14.54
CA ALA A 249 -21.67 -10.98 -14.91
C ALA A 249 -22.58 -10.00 -14.17
N VAL A 250 -21.96 -9.01 -13.53
CA VAL A 250 -22.61 -7.81 -13.00
C VAL A 250 -23.73 -7.37 -13.96
N PRO A 251 -25.02 -7.54 -13.61
CA PRO A 251 -26.06 -6.84 -14.31
C PRO A 251 -26.05 -5.43 -13.76
N ILE A 252 -25.34 -4.53 -14.45
CA ILE A 252 -25.62 -3.10 -14.37
C ILE A 252 -27.03 -2.88 -14.93
N THR A 253 -28.03 -3.10 -14.11
CA THR A 253 -29.39 -2.69 -14.42
C THR A 253 -29.91 -1.93 -13.23
N GLY A 254 -29.67 -0.62 -13.27
CA GLY A 254 -30.54 0.32 -12.59
C GLY A 254 -31.96 0.07 -13.09
N SER A 255 -32.85 -0.30 -12.18
CA SER A 255 -34.28 -0.25 -12.44
C SER A 255 -34.91 0.69 -11.43
N SER A 256 -34.89 1.97 -11.82
CA SER A 256 -36.01 2.90 -11.78
C SER A 256 -37.14 2.62 -10.79
N HIS A 257 -37.35 3.60 -9.90
CA HIS A 257 -38.64 4.11 -9.44
C HIS A 257 -39.87 3.22 -9.71
N LYS A 258 -40.45 2.65 -8.66
CA LYS A 258 -41.91 2.53 -8.58
C LYS A 258 -42.45 3.50 -7.53
N VAL A 259 -42.84 4.65 -8.06
CA VAL A 259 -43.73 5.64 -7.45
C VAL A 259 -45.17 5.16 -7.65
N LEU A 260 -45.97 5.35 -6.60
CA LEU A 260 -47.44 5.37 -6.53
C LEU A 260 -48.21 4.05 -6.76
N THR A 261 -48.98 3.64 -5.75
CA THR A 261 -50.46 3.77 -5.78
C THR A 261 -51.01 3.76 -4.35
N HIS A 262 -51.77 4.80 -4.00
CA HIS A 262 -52.61 4.89 -2.81
C HIS A 262 -53.79 3.90 -2.91
N PRO A 263 -54.27 3.30 -1.81
CA PRO A 263 -55.60 2.71 -1.78
C PRO A 263 -56.62 3.81 -1.45
N SER A 264 -57.46 4.16 -2.43
CA SER A 264 -58.71 4.89 -2.23
C SER A 264 -59.83 4.04 -2.83
N GLY A 265 -60.88 3.79 -2.06
CA GLY A 265 -62.13 3.22 -2.56
C GLY A 265 -62.63 2.00 -1.81
N ALA A 266 -63.17 2.22 -0.61
CA ALA A 266 -64.37 1.50 -0.20
C ALA A 266 -65.57 2.06 -1.00
N PRO A 267 -66.60 1.25 -1.21
CA PRO A 267 -67.81 1.47 -0.40
C PRO A 267 -68.24 0.25 0.41
#